data_AF-A0A0W0SF62-F1
#
_entry.id   AF-A0A0W0SF62-F1
#
_cell.length_a   1.000
_cell.length_b   1.000
_cell.length_c   1.000
_cell.angle_alpha   90.00
_cell.angle_beta   90.00
_cell.angle_gamma   90.00
#
_symmetry.space_group_name_H-M   'P 1'
#
loop_
_entity.id
_entity.type
_entity.pdbx_description
1 polymer ?
#
loop_
_entity_poly.entity_id
_entity_poly.type
_entity_poly.pdbx_seq_one_letter_code
_entity_poly.pdbx_strand_id
1 'polypeptide(L)'
;KKLNYTSGEPIPLDPTIIKNSTALYGFIDPQFIKDAPNFDINYDWTPFKKELATKLVKESNSPLQQFVSKAAVSYKRNVDKELIDYIMGVSDTISEVVANATPQEKELLAFLKQQVSTLLPETLHQKVNVRYGATKEAGLSPVEYTLAIPYGGNDNPNEGSRFGNELEAINYTIQMMLIKGISEELFKQRIAEWQAVARQELFQNPMFKNIDDTSVAKGFALLEENSGIAKEQRLTLSKVNIDDPVQMAALYKRHQYNRTLAFSLLQERSLKQIHHDGAIIHSDSFNHIDIYRSSQGVSGTPGNHTTFHQRLHFDVKSSLGSDGYIIEVL
;
A
#
# COMPACT_ATOMS: atom_id res chain seq x y z
N LYS A 1 14.94 9.19 20.11
CA LYS A 1 14.04 9.35 18.93
C LYS A 1 14.96 9.36 17.70
N LYS A 2 14.74 8.47 16.72
CA LYS A 2 15.54 8.42 15.49
C LYS A 2 15.03 9.48 14.52
N LEU A 3 15.90 10.31 13.97
CA LEU A 3 15.62 11.29 12.93
C LEU A 3 16.07 10.69 11.60
N ASN A 4 15.24 10.79 10.57
CA ASN A 4 15.55 10.31 9.23
C ASN A 4 15.54 11.51 8.29
N TYR A 5 16.64 11.73 7.59
CA TYR A 5 16.76 12.75 6.56
C TYR A 5 16.77 12.06 5.21
N THR A 6 15.73 12.27 4.41
CA THR A 6 15.63 11.73 3.07
C THR A 6 16.45 12.61 2.12
N SER A 7 17.19 11.99 1.22
CA SER A 7 18.04 12.66 0.23
C SER A 7 18.06 11.87 -1.08
N GLY A 8 18.32 12.56 -2.19
CA GLY A 8 18.25 11.98 -3.53
C GLY A 8 16.87 12.07 -4.16
N GLU A 9 16.76 11.61 -5.40
CA GLU A 9 15.50 11.61 -6.14
C GLU A 9 14.59 10.46 -5.67
N PRO A 10 13.28 10.68 -5.56
CA PRO A 10 12.33 9.61 -5.25
C PRO A 10 12.34 8.56 -6.36
N ILE A 11 12.46 7.28 -6.00
CA ILE A 11 12.44 6.18 -6.98
C ILE A 11 11.01 5.61 -7.00
N PRO A 12 10.35 5.51 -8.17
CA PRO A 12 9.01 4.94 -8.26
C PRO A 12 9.03 3.44 -7.92
N LEU A 13 7.92 2.93 -7.39
CA LEU A 13 7.75 1.49 -7.16
C LEU A 13 7.82 0.69 -8.46
N ASP A 14 8.38 -0.52 -8.38
CA ASP A 14 8.32 -1.50 -9.46
C ASP A 14 6.84 -1.84 -9.77
N PRO A 15 6.39 -1.67 -11.03
CA PRO A 15 5.03 -2.04 -11.45
C PRO A 15 4.64 -3.49 -11.11
N THR A 16 5.61 -4.40 -11.05
CA THR A 16 5.44 -5.80 -10.70
C THR A 16 4.99 -5.96 -9.24
N ILE A 17 5.53 -5.15 -8.33
CA ILE A 17 5.11 -5.15 -6.92
C ILE A 17 3.67 -4.67 -6.81
N ILE A 18 3.29 -3.59 -7.51
CA ILE A 18 1.92 -3.07 -7.53
C ILE A 18 0.95 -4.15 -8.03
N LYS A 19 1.28 -4.81 -9.15
CA LYS A 19 0.49 -5.88 -9.73
C LYS A 19 0.35 -7.07 -8.77
N ASN A 20 1.45 -7.52 -8.15
CA ASN A 20 1.45 -8.67 -7.26
C ASN A 20 0.69 -8.38 -5.96
N SER A 21 0.87 -7.20 -5.36
CA SER A 21 0.14 -6.79 -4.15
C SER A 21 -1.36 -6.73 -4.38
N THR A 22 -1.80 -6.10 -5.48
CA THR A 22 -3.23 -6.01 -5.79
C THR A 22 -3.84 -7.37 -6.15
N ALA A 23 -3.11 -8.22 -6.89
CA ALA A 23 -3.53 -9.60 -7.15
C ALA A 23 -3.65 -10.41 -5.85
N LEU A 24 -2.68 -10.29 -4.94
CA LEU A 24 -2.68 -10.96 -3.63
C LEU A 24 -3.92 -10.58 -2.80
N TYR A 25 -4.23 -9.29 -2.69
CA TYR A 25 -5.44 -8.84 -2.00
C TYR A 25 -6.71 -9.37 -2.66
N GLY A 26 -6.67 -9.67 -3.95
CA GLY A 26 -7.72 -10.37 -4.70
C GLY A 26 -8.17 -11.70 -4.10
N PHE A 27 -7.29 -12.40 -3.37
CA PHE A 27 -7.57 -13.68 -2.71
C PHE A 27 -8.04 -13.56 -1.24
N ILE A 28 -8.04 -12.34 -0.69
CA ILE A 28 -8.44 -12.08 0.69
C ILE A 28 -9.91 -11.64 0.72
N ASP A 29 -10.70 -12.29 1.56
CA ASP A 29 -12.10 -11.93 1.79
C ASP A 29 -12.22 -10.47 2.29
N PRO A 30 -13.00 -9.60 1.62
CA PRO A 30 -13.28 -8.25 2.10
C PRO A 30 -13.78 -8.19 3.55
N GLN A 31 -14.57 -9.17 3.99
CA GLN A 31 -15.09 -9.18 5.36
C GLN A 31 -13.97 -9.44 6.37
N PHE A 32 -13.07 -10.37 6.05
CA PHE A 32 -11.88 -10.62 6.87
C PHE A 32 -11.01 -9.37 7.03
N ILE A 33 -10.82 -8.57 5.97
CA ILE A 33 -10.06 -7.31 6.04
C ILE A 33 -10.70 -6.31 7.02
N LYS A 34 -12.03 -6.28 7.11
CA LYS A 34 -12.77 -5.39 8.01
C LYS A 34 -12.75 -5.86 9.46
N ASP A 35 -12.73 -7.18 9.66
CA ASP A 35 -12.81 -7.79 10.99
C ASP A 35 -11.43 -7.94 11.66
N ALA A 36 -10.39 -8.17 10.88
CA ALA A 36 -9.02 -8.40 11.35
C ALA A 36 -8.46 -7.36 12.34
N PRO A 37 -8.74 -6.05 12.18
CA PRO A 37 -8.30 -5.04 13.15
C PRO A 37 -8.91 -5.17 14.55
N ASN A 38 -9.96 -5.99 14.72
CA ASN A 38 -10.65 -6.21 16.00
C ASN A 38 -10.31 -7.57 16.62
N PHE A 39 -9.42 -8.36 16.01
CA PHE A 39 -8.97 -9.62 16.60
C PHE A 39 -8.14 -9.38 17.86
N ASP A 40 -8.00 -10.41 18.69
CA ASP A 40 -7.12 -10.35 19.87
C ASP A 40 -5.64 -10.22 19.45
N ILE A 41 -4.82 -9.63 20.31
CA ILE A 41 -3.37 -9.51 20.05
C ILE A 41 -2.68 -10.88 19.90
N ASN A 42 -3.26 -11.94 20.48
CA ASN A 42 -2.79 -13.31 20.38
C ASN A 42 -3.57 -14.14 19.35
N TYR A 43 -4.27 -13.50 18.41
CA TYR A 43 -5.02 -14.19 17.37
C TYR A 43 -4.13 -15.16 16.59
N ASP A 44 -4.60 -16.41 16.42
CA ASP A 44 -3.90 -17.40 15.62
C ASP A 44 -4.13 -17.14 14.13
N TRP A 45 -3.11 -16.60 13.47
CA TRP A 45 -3.10 -16.32 12.04
C TRP A 45 -2.90 -17.57 11.17
N THR A 46 -2.62 -18.74 11.77
CA THR A 46 -2.30 -19.97 11.02
C THR A 46 -3.42 -20.39 10.03
N PRO A 47 -4.71 -20.36 10.40
CA PRO A 47 -5.79 -20.69 9.47
C PRO A 47 -5.83 -19.74 8.27
N PHE A 48 -5.73 -18.42 8.51
CA PHE A 48 -5.69 -17.41 7.46
C PHE A 48 -4.50 -17.61 6.51
N LYS A 49 -3.29 -17.80 7.07
CA LYS A 49 -2.06 -18.04 6.29
C LYS A 49 -2.20 -19.27 5.40
N LYS A 50 -2.73 -20.36 5.96
CA LYS A 50 -2.91 -21.63 5.24
C LYS A 50 -3.96 -21.51 4.14
N GLU A 51 -5.08 -20.85 4.41
CA GLU A 51 -6.11 -20.62 3.40
C GLU A 51 -5.56 -19.79 2.25
N LEU A 52 -4.93 -18.65 2.54
CA LEU A 52 -4.38 -17.75 1.53
C LEU A 52 -3.28 -18.44 0.69
N ALA A 53 -2.34 -19.14 1.33
CA ALA A 53 -1.31 -19.90 0.63
C ALA A 53 -1.91 -21.00 -0.25
N THR A 54 -2.96 -21.68 0.22
CA THR A 54 -3.66 -22.71 -0.58
C THR A 54 -4.32 -22.10 -1.81
N LYS A 55 -5.01 -20.97 -1.67
CA LYS A 55 -5.62 -20.24 -2.80
C LYS A 55 -4.57 -19.80 -3.81
N LEU A 56 -3.46 -19.24 -3.34
CA LEU A 56 -2.34 -18.81 -4.19
C LEU A 56 -1.70 -19.99 -4.96
N VAL A 57 -1.70 -21.20 -4.42
CA VAL A 57 -1.11 -22.36 -5.11
C VAL A 57 -2.11 -23.03 -6.06
N LYS A 58 -3.40 -23.05 -5.73
CA LYS A 58 -4.40 -23.89 -6.42
C LYS A 58 -5.34 -23.16 -7.36
N GLU A 59 -5.59 -21.87 -7.16
CA GLU A 59 -6.55 -21.13 -7.98
C GLU A 59 -5.93 -20.68 -9.31
N SER A 60 -6.69 -20.82 -10.40
CA SER A 60 -6.21 -20.61 -11.78
C SER A 60 -5.90 -19.15 -12.11
N ASN A 61 -6.49 -18.20 -11.38
CA ASN A 61 -6.23 -16.77 -11.49
C ASN A 61 -5.02 -16.32 -10.64
N SER A 62 -4.34 -17.23 -9.95
CA SER A 62 -3.17 -16.91 -9.12
C SER A 62 -1.98 -16.43 -9.95
N PRO A 63 -1.19 -15.45 -9.45
CA PRO A 63 0.09 -15.10 -10.06
C PRO A 63 1.09 -16.27 -10.09
N LEU A 64 0.91 -17.30 -9.25
CA LEU A 64 1.75 -18.49 -9.23
C LEU A 64 1.31 -19.59 -10.21
N GLN A 65 0.17 -19.47 -10.87
CA GLN A 65 -0.41 -20.57 -11.65
C GLN A 65 0.54 -21.15 -12.70
N GLN A 66 1.25 -20.27 -13.42
CA GLN A 66 2.22 -20.69 -14.45
C GLN A 66 3.40 -21.46 -13.83
N PHE A 67 3.93 -20.96 -12.72
CA PHE A 67 5.03 -21.60 -11.99
C PHE A 67 4.60 -22.96 -11.43
N VAL A 68 3.45 -23.03 -10.75
CA VAL A 68 2.91 -24.27 -10.17
C VAL A 68 2.68 -25.32 -11.26
N SER A 69 2.07 -24.93 -12.38
CA SER A 69 1.82 -25.84 -13.51
C SER A 69 3.12 -26.42 -14.07
N LYS A 70 4.14 -25.58 -14.26
CA LYS A 70 5.47 -26.00 -14.74
C LYS A 70 6.17 -26.91 -13.73
N ALA A 71 6.11 -26.59 -12.45
CA ALA A 71 6.72 -27.38 -11.38
C ALA A 71 6.04 -28.75 -11.23
N ALA A 72 4.71 -28.82 -11.32
CA ALA A 72 3.96 -30.07 -11.27
C ALA A 72 4.39 -31.05 -12.37
N VAL A 73 4.61 -30.56 -13.59
CA VAL A 73 5.11 -31.36 -14.72
C VAL A 73 6.56 -31.81 -14.50
N SER A 74 7.40 -30.92 -13.99
CA SER A 74 8.85 -31.15 -13.88
C SER A 74 9.24 -32.09 -12.74
N TYR A 75 8.55 -32.01 -11.59
CA TYR A 75 8.97 -32.69 -10.37
C TYR A 75 8.12 -33.91 -9.99
N LYS A 76 6.96 -34.13 -10.63
CA LYS A 76 6.06 -35.31 -10.48
C LYS A 76 5.76 -35.72 -9.01
N ARG A 77 5.86 -34.79 -8.06
CA ARG A 77 5.62 -34.97 -6.62
C ARG A 77 4.54 -33.99 -6.13
N ASN A 78 4.17 -34.08 -4.84
CA ASN A 78 3.19 -33.17 -4.23
C ASN A 78 3.79 -31.76 -3.99
N VAL A 79 4.07 -31.07 -5.09
CA VAL A 79 4.65 -29.71 -5.14
C VAL A 79 3.79 -28.71 -4.37
N ASP A 80 2.47 -28.89 -4.39
CA ASP A 80 1.52 -27.99 -3.73
C ASP A 80 1.83 -27.82 -2.25
N LYS A 81 2.02 -28.94 -1.52
CA LYS A 81 2.30 -28.90 -0.09
C LYS A 81 3.61 -28.17 0.20
N GLU A 82 4.66 -28.47 -0.57
CA GLU A 82 5.97 -27.83 -0.40
C GLU A 82 5.89 -26.30 -0.61
N LEU A 83 5.12 -25.86 -1.60
CA LEU A 83 4.94 -24.43 -1.89
C LEU A 83 4.06 -23.75 -0.84
N ILE A 84 2.99 -24.40 -0.38
CA ILE A 84 2.15 -23.87 0.72
C ILE A 84 3.00 -23.68 1.98
N ASP A 85 3.77 -24.70 2.38
CA ASP A 85 4.63 -24.65 3.58
C ASP A 85 5.73 -23.57 3.44
N TYR A 86 6.29 -23.41 2.23
CA TYR A 86 7.27 -22.36 1.94
C TYR A 86 6.68 -20.94 2.05
N ILE A 87 5.51 -20.69 1.44
CA ILE A 87 4.82 -19.40 1.46
C ILE A 87 4.38 -19.05 2.89
N MET A 88 3.92 -20.04 3.66
CA MET A 88 3.59 -19.84 5.08
C MET A 88 4.82 -19.55 5.96
N GLY A 89 6.02 -19.83 5.47
CA GLY A 89 7.26 -19.66 6.22
C GLY A 89 7.49 -20.72 7.29
N VAL A 90 6.81 -21.87 7.20
CA VAL A 90 6.91 -22.99 8.15
C VAL A 90 7.83 -24.11 7.65
N SER A 91 8.43 -23.94 6.47
CA SER A 91 9.35 -24.89 5.89
C SER A 91 10.75 -24.75 6.48
N ASP A 92 11.30 -25.85 7.01
CA ASP A 92 12.65 -25.91 7.58
C ASP A 92 13.76 -25.90 6.52
N THR A 93 13.42 -26.21 5.25
CA THR A 93 14.39 -26.33 4.16
C THR A 93 13.86 -25.71 2.87
N ILE A 94 14.73 -25.15 2.05
CA ILE A 94 14.33 -24.65 0.73
C ILE A 94 14.14 -25.86 -0.20
N SER A 95 12.92 -26.08 -0.67
CA SER A 95 12.64 -27.18 -1.60
C SER A 95 13.36 -26.96 -2.94
N GLU A 96 13.73 -28.06 -3.61
CA GLU A 96 14.37 -28.01 -4.94
C GLU A 96 13.54 -27.24 -5.97
N VAL A 97 12.21 -27.24 -5.83
CA VAL A 97 11.29 -26.49 -6.69
C VAL A 97 11.55 -24.99 -6.58
N VAL A 98 11.73 -24.48 -5.36
CA VAL A 98 12.05 -23.07 -5.10
C VAL A 98 13.52 -22.77 -5.43
N ALA A 99 14.43 -23.68 -5.09
CA ALA A 99 15.86 -23.50 -5.33
C ALA A 99 16.21 -23.36 -6.82
N ASN A 100 15.51 -24.09 -7.69
CA ASN A 100 15.73 -24.09 -9.14
C ASN A 100 14.82 -23.13 -9.91
N ALA A 101 13.97 -22.36 -9.22
CA ALA A 101 13.15 -21.34 -9.85
C ALA A 101 14.03 -20.24 -10.49
N THR A 102 13.52 -19.64 -11.56
CA THR A 102 14.14 -18.47 -12.22
C THR A 102 14.23 -17.28 -11.26
N PRO A 103 15.10 -16.28 -11.50
CA PRO A 103 15.20 -15.10 -10.65
C PRO A 103 13.84 -14.41 -10.42
N GLN A 104 13.04 -14.26 -11.47
CA GLN A 104 11.72 -13.62 -11.40
C GLN A 104 10.72 -14.45 -10.59
N GLU A 105 10.73 -15.79 -10.75
CA GLU A 105 9.90 -16.69 -9.94
C GLU A 105 10.32 -16.66 -8.46
N LYS A 106 11.63 -16.57 -8.18
CA LYS A 106 12.15 -16.44 -6.81
C LYS A 106 11.75 -15.13 -6.16
N GLU A 107 11.78 -14.02 -6.89
CA GLU A 107 11.31 -12.72 -6.41
C GLU A 107 9.81 -12.77 -6.05
N LEU A 108 8.97 -13.34 -6.93
CA LEU A 108 7.55 -13.53 -6.65
C LEU A 108 7.31 -14.42 -5.43
N LEU A 109 8.02 -15.55 -5.34
CA LEU A 109 7.90 -16.48 -4.20
C LEU A 109 8.37 -15.83 -2.89
N ALA A 110 9.46 -15.08 -2.91
CA ALA A 110 9.97 -14.34 -1.76
C ALA A 110 9.00 -13.25 -1.32
N PHE A 111 8.45 -12.49 -2.27
CA PHE A 111 7.41 -11.50 -2.03
C PHE A 111 6.18 -12.12 -1.37
N LEU A 112 5.62 -13.20 -1.94
CA LEU A 112 4.44 -13.86 -1.39
C LEU A 112 4.71 -14.46 -0.01
N LYS A 113 5.88 -15.08 0.18
CA LYS A 113 6.31 -15.56 1.49
C LYS A 113 6.33 -14.44 2.52
N GLN A 114 7.01 -13.33 2.24
CA GLN A 114 7.12 -12.19 3.15
C GLN A 114 5.74 -11.60 3.50
N GLN A 115 4.86 -11.50 2.50
CA GLN A 115 3.49 -11.02 2.71
C GLN A 115 2.68 -11.97 3.59
N VAL A 116 2.60 -13.26 3.27
CA VAL A 116 1.77 -14.23 3.97
C VAL A 116 2.32 -14.54 5.37
N SER A 117 3.64 -14.74 5.50
CA SER A 117 4.23 -15.13 6.78
C SER A 117 4.25 -14.01 7.81
N THR A 118 4.42 -12.76 7.36
CA THR A 118 4.80 -11.64 8.22
C THR A 118 3.96 -10.39 7.99
N LEU A 119 4.00 -9.77 6.80
CA LEU A 119 3.44 -8.42 6.63
C LEU A 119 1.92 -8.35 6.69
N LEU A 120 1.20 -9.31 6.08
CA LEU A 120 -0.27 -9.30 6.10
C LEU A 120 -0.83 -9.47 7.52
N PRO A 121 -0.39 -10.45 8.35
CA PRO A 121 -0.79 -10.52 9.75
C PRO A 121 -0.57 -9.21 10.52
N GLU A 122 0.60 -8.59 10.38
CA GLU A 122 0.94 -7.35 11.08
C GLU A 122 0.10 -6.16 10.61
N THR A 123 -0.08 -6.01 9.29
CA THR A 123 -0.79 -4.86 8.72
C THR A 123 -2.30 -4.99 8.85
N LEU A 124 -2.89 -6.18 8.63
CA LEU A 124 -4.35 -6.41 8.74
C LEU A 124 -4.86 -6.24 10.17
N HIS A 125 -4.01 -6.43 11.17
CA HIS A 125 -4.36 -6.21 12.57
C HIS A 125 -4.44 -4.71 12.93
N GLN A 126 -3.88 -3.82 12.11
CA GLN A 126 -3.89 -2.39 12.42
C GLN A 126 -5.23 -1.75 12.05
N LYS A 127 -5.70 -0.85 12.91
CA LYS A 127 -6.97 -0.14 12.71
C LYS A 127 -6.77 1.15 11.90
N VAL A 128 -7.59 1.28 10.85
CA VAL A 128 -7.70 2.52 10.06
C VAL A 128 -8.13 3.67 10.97
N ASN A 129 -7.62 4.88 10.69
CA ASN A 129 -7.76 6.09 11.51
C ASN A 129 -7.19 6.00 12.94
N VAL A 130 -6.43 4.96 13.28
CA VAL A 130 -5.72 4.88 14.58
C VAL A 130 -4.21 4.73 14.36
N ARG A 131 -3.82 3.84 13.44
CA ARG A 131 -2.42 3.52 13.14
C ARG A 131 -2.00 3.99 11.75
N TYR A 132 -2.96 4.01 10.84
CA TYR A 132 -2.81 4.56 9.50
C TYR A 132 -4.12 5.16 9.03
N GLY A 133 -4.08 6.07 8.07
CA GLY A 133 -5.27 6.67 7.50
C GLY A 133 -4.94 7.68 6.41
N ALA A 134 -5.93 8.46 5.99
CA ALA A 134 -5.74 9.47 4.97
C ALA A 134 -5.18 10.75 5.61
N THR A 135 -4.37 11.50 4.87
CA THR A 135 -3.99 12.86 5.27
C THR A 135 -5.20 13.76 5.54
N LYS A 136 -5.05 14.70 6.47
CA LYS A 136 -5.99 15.79 6.73
C LYS A 136 -5.51 17.13 6.17
N GLU A 137 -4.37 17.15 5.47
CA GLU A 137 -3.91 18.34 4.78
C GLU A 137 -4.94 18.76 3.71
N ALA A 138 -5.14 20.08 3.58
CA ALA A 138 -6.09 20.65 2.65
C ALA A 138 -5.45 20.90 1.28
N GLY A 139 -6.25 20.83 0.21
CA GLY A 139 -5.81 21.20 -1.14
C GLY A 139 -5.10 20.11 -1.93
N LEU A 140 -5.11 18.86 -1.43
CA LEU A 140 -4.56 17.72 -2.14
C LEU A 140 -5.56 17.17 -3.18
N SER A 141 -5.03 16.46 -4.17
CA SER A 141 -5.86 15.78 -5.16
C SER A 141 -6.65 14.62 -4.55
N PRO A 142 -7.80 14.21 -5.15
CA PRO A 142 -8.56 13.06 -4.68
C PRO A 142 -7.75 11.75 -4.62
N VAL A 143 -6.72 11.62 -5.45
CA VAL A 143 -5.83 10.45 -5.46
C VAL A 143 -4.87 10.49 -4.28
N GLU A 144 -4.31 11.65 -3.92
CA GLU A 144 -3.39 11.76 -2.78
C GLU A 144 -4.08 11.41 -1.45
N TYR A 145 -5.37 11.75 -1.30
CA TYR A 145 -6.17 11.31 -0.15
C TYR A 145 -6.36 9.79 -0.03
N THR A 146 -6.03 9.03 -1.08
CA THR A 146 -6.06 7.56 -1.01
C THR A 146 -4.81 6.95 -0.41
N LEU A 147 -3.73 7.72 -0.25
CA LEU A 147 -2.50 7.23 0.33
C LEU A 147 -2.63 7.09 1.84
N ALA A 148 -2.27 5.91 2.34
CA ALA A 148 -2.16 5.73 3.78
C ALA A 148 -0.90 6.44 4.29
N ILE A 149 -1.06 7.19 5.38
CA ILE A 149 0.03 7.75 6.18
C ILE A 149 -0.04 7.25 7.62
N PRO A 150 1.08 7.25 8.36
CA PRO A 150 1.09 6.86 9.77
C PRO A 150 0.23 7.78 10.63
N TYR A 151 -0.46 7.21 11.61
CA TYR A 151 -1.20 7.96 12.63
C TYR A 151 -0.55 7.76 14.00
N GLY A 152 -0.48 8.83 14.79
CA GLY A 152 -0.01 8.78 16.17
C GLY A 152 -1.06 8.28 17.17
N GLY A 153 -2.31 8.16 16.73
CA GLY A 153 -3.46 7.76 17.55
C GLY A 153 -4.78 7.99 16.82
N ASN A 154 -5.89 7.91 17.55
CA ASN A 154 -7.23 8.05 16.99
C ASN A 154 -7.41 9.40 16.29
N ASP A 155 -7.68 9.34 14.98
CA ASP A 155 -7.86 10.47 14.09
C ASP A 155 -6.72 11.51 14.16
N ASN A 156 -5.49 11.10 14.46
CA ASN A 156 -4.34 11.98 14.57
C ASN A 156 -3.24 11.60 13.55
N PRO A 157 -3.35 12.07 12.29
CA PRO A 157 -2.35 11.81 11.27
C PRO A 157 -1.00 12.43 11.64
N ASN A 158 0.07 11.73 11.27
CA ASN A 158 1.42 12.26 11.36
C ASN A 158 1.88 12.66 9.96
N GLU A 159 1.42 13.84 9.51
CA GLU A 159 1.56 14.34 8.13
C GLU A 159 3.02 14.39 7.64
N GLY A 160 3.96 14.64 8.54
CA GLY A 160 5.40 14.66 8.23
C GLY A 160 6.07 13.28 8.22
N SER A 161 5.34 12.19 8.44
CA SER A 161 5.88 10.83 8.54
C SER A 161 5.41 9.93 7.42
N ARG A 162 6.25 8.94 7.10
CA ARG A 162 5.97 7.88 6.12
C ARG A 162 6.25 6.52 6.76
N PHE A 163 5.67 5.47 6.19
CA PHE A 163 6.04 4.10 6.57
C PHE A 163 7.47 3.83 6.13
N GLY A 164 8.27 3.21 7.01
CA GLY A 164 9.66 2.87 6.69
C GLY A 164 9.81 1.69 5.73
N ASN A 165 8.72 0.97 5.47
CA ASN A 165 8.64 -0.15 4.54
C ASN A 165 7.52 0.13 3.54
N GLU A 166 7.84 0.10 2.24
CA GLU A 166 6.90 0.44 1.19
C GLU A 166 5.82 -0.64 1.02
N LEU A 167 6.14 -1.89 1.34
CA LEU A 167 5.15 -2.96 1.33
C LEU A 167 4.08 -2.74 2.41
N GLU A 168 4.44 -2.15 3.55
CA GLU A 168 3.45 -1.72 4.55
C GLU A 168 2.60 -0.59 4.03
N ALA A 169 3.22 0.42 3.40
CA ALA A 169 2.50 1.54 2.78
C ALA A 169 1.50 1.06 1.72
N ILE A 170 1.89 0.09 0.88
CA ILE A 170 1.02 -0.54 -0.13
C ILE A 170 -0.13 -1.27 0.56
N ASN A 171 0.16 -2.11 1.56
CA ASN A 171 -0.84 -2.89 2.27
C ASN A 171 -1.87 -1.96 2.94
N TYR A 172 -1.43 -0.94 3.67
CA TYR A 172 -2.32 0.02 4.32
C TYR A 172 -3.13 0.84 3.32
N THR A 173 -2.55 1.22 2.18
CA THR A 173 -3.26 1.95 1.12
C THR A 173 -4.36 1.09 0.50
N ILE A 174 -4.06 -0.18 0.19
CA ILE A 174 -5.07 -1.13 -0.32
C ILE A 174 -6.16 -1.37 0.73
N GLN A 175 -5.79 -1.67 1.98
CA GLN A 175 -6.73 -1.90 3.07
C GLN A 175 -7.64 -0.68 3.30
N MET A 176 -7.07 0.53 3.33
CA MET A 176 -7.84 1.74 3.51
C MET A 176 -8.90 1.91 2.42
N MET A 177 -8.54 1.71 1.14
CA MET A 177 -9.51 1.82 0.04
C MET A 177 -10.57 0.72 0.09
N LEU A 178 -10.22 -0.51 0.47
CA LEU A 178 -11.19 -1.61 0.60
C LEU A 178 -12.12 -1.46 1.82
N ILE A 179 -11.65 -0.82 2.89
CA ILE A 179 -12.43 -0.58 4.12
C ILE A 179 -13.34 0.64 3.95
N LYS A 180 -12.79 1.78 3.52
CA LYS A 180 -13.52 3.06 3.40
C LYS A 180 -14.30 3.20 2.10
N GLY A 181 -13.93 2.43 1.08
CA GLY A 181 -14.40 2.64 -0.28
C GLY A 181 -13.64 3.76 -0.99
N ILE A 182 -13.96 3.91 -2.27
CA ILE A 182 -13.50 5.03 -3.10
C ILE A 182 -14.25 6.27 -2.63
N SER A 183 -13.62 7.46 -2.61
CA SER A 183 -14.31 8.71 -2.29
C SER A 183 -15.16 9.21 -3.45
N GLU A 184 -16.21 9.97 -3.17
CA GLU A 184 -17.09 10.50 -4.23
C GLU A 184 -16.33 11.38 -5.24
N GLU A 185 -15.40 12.21 -4.75
CA GLU A 185 -14.58 13.07 -5.61
C GLU A 185 -13.64 12.27 -6.51
N LEU A 186 -13.01 11.20 -5.98
CA LEU A 186 -12.20 10.31 -6.80
C LEU A 186 -13.05 9.54 -7.82
N PHE A 187 -14.27 9.16 -7.44
CA PHE A 187 -15.21 8.51 -8.34
C PHE A 187 -15.63 9.44 -9.49
N LYS A 188 -16.02 10.69 -9.19
CA LYS A 188 -16.30 11.72 -10.21
C LYS A 188 -15.13 11.93 -11.14
N GLN A 189 -13.92 12.06 -10.61
CA GLN A 189 -12.69 12.19 -11.40
C GLN A 189 -12.51 11.00 -12.35
N ARG A 190 -12.72 9.77 -11.87
CA ARG A 190 -12.62 8.55 -12.68
C ARG A 190 -13.65 8.51 -13.81
N ILE A 191 -14.89 8.91 -13.55
CA ILE A 191 -15.93 9.00 -14.60
C ILE A 191 -15.56 10.05 -15.64
N ALA A 192 -15.09 11.23 -15.23
CA ALA A 192 -14.66 12.30 -16.14
C ALA A 192 -13.55 11.82 -17.09
N GLU A 193 -12.58 11.08 -16.54
CA GLU A 193 -11.49 10.51 -17.30
C GLU A 193 -11.96 9.45 -18.28
N TRP A 194 -12.85 8.56 -17.86
CA TRP A 194 -13.43 7.58 -18.77
C TRP A 194 -14.19 8.23 -19.91
N GLN A 195 -14.94 9.31 -19.66
CA GLN A 195 -15.60 10.09 -20.70
C GLN A 195 -14.60 10.75 -21.65
N ALA A 196 -13.49 11.28 -21.13
CA ALA A 196 -12.42 11.88 -21.93
C ALA A 196 -11.73 10.84 -22.82
N VAL A 197 -11.35 9.70 -22.26
CA VAL A 197 -10.70 8.60 -23.01
C VAL A 197 -11.64 8.03 -24.06
N ALA A 198 -12.92 7.82 -23.72
CA ALA A 198 -13.90 7.33 -24.70
C ALA A 198 -14.09 8.31 -25.87
N ARG A 199 -14.10 9.63 -25.62
CA ARG A 199 -14.12 10.64 -26.70
C ARG A 199 -12.87 10.57 -27.57
N GLN A 200 -11.70 10.36 -26.96
CA GLN A 200 -10.45 10.20 -27.70
C GLN A 200 -10.45 8.93 -28.56
N GLU A 201 -10.89 7.79 -28.02
CA GLU A 201 -11.01 6.52 -28.77
C GLU A 201 -11.97 6.66 -29.96
N LEU A 202 -13.11 7.32 -29.77
CA LEU A 202 -14.07 7.59 -30.84
C LEU A 202 -13.46 8.41 -31.97
N PHE A 203 -12.65 9.43 -31.65
CA PHE A 203 -11.99 10.26 -32.65
C PHE A 203 -10.87 9.49 -33.40
N GLN A 204 -10.14 8.63 -32.69
CA GLN A 204 -9.00 7.91 -33.24
C GLN A 204 -9.39 6.67 -34.06
N ASN A 205 -10.55 6.08 -33.80
CA ASN A 205 -10.99 4.86 -34.46
C ASN A 205 -12.28 5.07 -35.28
N PRO A 206 -12.18 5.11 -36.62
CA PRO A 206 -13.33 5.30 -37.51
C PRO A 206 -14.41 4.19 -37.43
N MET A 207 -14.12 3.04 -36.81
CA MET A 207 -15.10 1.97 -36.65
C MET A 207 -16.15 2.27 -35.56
N PHE A 208 -15.83 3.11 -34.59
CA PHE A 208 -16.76 3.45 -33.52
C PHE A 208 -17.76 4.50 -34.01
N LYS A 209 -19.06 4.26 -33.80
CA LYS A 209 -20.12 5.18 -34.21
C LYS A 209 -20.56 6.08 -33.07
N ASN A 210 -20.47 5.57 -31.84
CA ASN A 210 -20.87 6.27 -30.63
C ASN A 210 -19.83 6.08 -29.51
N ILE A 211 -19.90 6.94 -28.48
CA ILE A 211 -19.07 6.82 -27.27
C ILE A 211 -19.22 5.43 -26.63
N ASP A 212 -20.44 4.88 -26.61
CA ASP A 212 -20.73 3.60 -25.99
C ASP A 212 -20.13 2.38 -26.73
N ASP A 213 -19.61 2.57 -27.96
CA ASP A 213 -18.94 1.51 -28.72
C ASP A 213 -17.46 1.31 -28.30
N THR A 214 -16.91 2.29 -27.58
CA THR A 214 -15.50 2.36 -27.15
C THR A 214 -15.18 1.29 -26.09
N SER A 215 -13.89 0.97 -25.94
CA SER A 215 -13.45 -0.06 -25.00
C SER A 215 -13.73 0.35 -23.56
N VAL A 216 -13.50 1.62 -23.23
CA VAL A 216 -13.76 2.18 -21.91
C VAL A 216 -15.25 2.20 -21.57
N ALA A 217 -16.11 2.58 -22.51
CA ALA A 217 -17.56 2.58 -22.27
C ALA A 217 -18.11 1.17 -22.08
N LYS A 218 -17.56 0.17 -22.78
CA LYS A 218 -17.89 -1.26 -22.54
C LYS A 218 -17.43 -1.71 -21.15
N GLY A 219 -16.27 -1.25 -20.69
CA GLY A 219 -15.80 -1.46 -19.32
C GLY A 219 -16.76 -0.88 -18.27
N PHE A 220 -17.26 0.33 -18.50
CA PHE A 220 -18.29 0.94 -17.65
C PHE A 220 -19.62 0.17 -17.69
N ALA A 221 -20.05 -0.29 -18.86
CA ALA A 221 -21.27 -1.10 -19.00
C ALA A 221 -21.17 -2.43 -18.22
N LEU A 222 -20.01 -3.08 -18.24
CA LEU A 222 -19.71 -4.27 -17.43
C LEU A 222 -19.74 -3.96 -15.93
N LEU A 223 -19.23 -2.79 -15.52
CA LEU A 223 -19.31 -2.33 -14.14
C LEU A 223 -20.77 -2.18 -13.68
N GLU A 224 -21.62 -1.54 -14.49
CA GLU A 224 -23.05 -1.39 -14.24
C GLU A 224 -23.81 -2.73 -14.28
N GLU A 225 -23.42 -3.66 -15.15
CA GLU A 225 -24.00 -5.00 -15.19
C GLU A 225 -23.75 -5.77 -13.90
N ASN A 226 -22.53 -5.69 -13.37
CA ASN A 226 -22.11 -6.37 -12.14
C ASN A 226 -22.63 -5.71 -10.85
N SER A 227 -23.37 -4.61 -10.96
CA SER A 227 -23.88 -3.86 -9.82
C SER A 227 -25.19 -4.39 -9.22
N GLY A 228 -25.78 -5.40 -9.87
CA GLY A 228 -27.00 -6.07 -9.38
C GLY A 228 -28.30 -5.31 -9.62
N ILE A 229 -28.28 -4.20 -10.37
CA ILE A 229 -29.49 -3.44 -10.74
C ILE A 229 -30.12 -3.91 -12.05
N ALA A 230 -31.43 -3.70 -12.15
CA ALA A 230 -32.23 -4.03 -13.32
C ALA A 230 -31.74 -3.29 -14.58
N LYS A 231 -31.87 -3.93 -15.74
CA LYS A 231 -31.27 -3.47 -16.99
C LYS A 231 -31.72 -2.06 -17.38
N GLU A 232 -32.98 -1.74 -17.12
CA GLU A 232 -33.62 -0.45 -17.37
C GLU A 232 -33.09 0.70 -16.50
N GLN A 233 -32.45 0.39 -15.37
CA GLN A 233 -31.84 1.38 -14.47
C GLN A 233 -30.34 1.57 -14.72
N ARG A 234 -29.75 0.80 -15.65
CA ARG A 234 -28.33 0.87 -15.98
C ARG A 234 -28.05 2.10 -16.82
N LEU A 235 -27.01 2.84 -16.44
CA LEU A 235 -26.52 3.97 -17.23
C LEU A 235 -25.50 3.48 -18.24
N THR A 236 -25.43 4.15 -19.39
CA THR A 236 -24.29 4.06 -20.29
C THR A 236 -23.35 5.24 -20.03
N LEU A 237 -22.06 5.10 -20.36
CA LEU A 237 -21.07 6.12 -20.05
C LEU A 237 -21.42 7.47 -20.68
N SER A 238 -22.02 7.45 -21.88
CA SER A 238 -22.46 8.67 -22.57
C SER A 238 -23.62 9.40 -21.89
N LYS A 239 -24.38 8.72 -21.03
CA LYS A 239 -25.56 9.25 -20.31
C LYS A 239 -25.25 9.72 -18.89
N VAL A 240 -24.02 9.50 -18.42
CA VAL A 240 -23.60 9.97 -17.10
C VAL A 240 -23.34 11.46 -17.16
N ASN A 241 -24.03 12.23 -16.33
CA ASN A 241 -23.82 13.65 -16.12
C ASN A 241 -23.14 13.86 -14.76
N ILE A 242 -21.88 14.28 -14.78
CA ILE A 242 -21.07 14.48 -13.58
C ILE A 242 -21.57 15.66 -12.75
N ASP A 243 -22.23 16.62 -13.41
CA ASP A 243 -22.79 17.81 -12.77
C ASP A 243 -24.19 17.58 -12.20
N ASP A 244 -24.79 16.39 -12.43
CA ASP A 244 -26.05 16.00 -11.79
C ASP A 244 -25.76 15.36 -10.42
N PRO A 245 -25.98 16.08 -9.30
CA PRO A 245 -25.63 15.58 -7.97
C PRO A 245 -26.48 14.37 -7.57
N VAL A 246 -27.72 14.27 -8.04
CA VAL A 246 -28.62 13.16 -7.67
C VAL A 246 -28.19 11.90 -8.41
N GLN A 247 -27.92 12.01 -9.71
CA GLN A 247 -27.43 10.88 -10.50
C GLN A 247 -26.06 10.42 -10.00
N MET A 248 -25.14 11.35 -9.73
CA MET A 248 -23.80 11.01 -9.25
C MET A 248 -23.80 10.40 -7.86
N ALA A 249 -24.61 10.90 -6.92
CA ALA A 249 -24.73 10.29 -5.60
C ALA A 249 -25.28 8.85 -5.68
N ALA A 250 -26.27 8.60 -6.55
CA ALA A 250 -26.82 7.26 -6.75
C ALA A 250 -25.79 6.30 -7.38
N LEU A 251 -25.08 6.77 -8.41
CA LEU A 251 -24.03 6.00 -9.09
C LEU A 251 -22.85 5.70 -8.15
N TYR A 252 -22.41 6.71 -7.39
CA TYR A 252 -21.36 6.58 -6.39
C TYR A 252 -21.73 5.56 -5.30
N LYS A 253 -22.92 5.68 -4.70
CA LYS A 253 -23.36 4.78 -3.61
C LYS A 253 -23.33 3.31 -4.02
N ARG A 254 -23.63 3.04 -5.29
CA ARG A 254 -23.62 1.70 -5.91
C ARG A 254 -22.21 1.16 -6.12
N HIS A 255 -21.23 2.01 -6.45
CA HIS A 255 -19.90 1.59 -6.89
C HIS A 255 -18.76 1.86 -5.90
N GLN A 256 -19.01 2.60 -4.81
CA GLN A 256 -17.97 3.01 -3.86
C GLN A 256 -17.18 1.83 -3.25
N TYR A 257 -17.81 0.65 -3.12
CA TYR A 257 -17.18 -0.59 -2.63
C TYR A 257 -16.96 -1.62 -3.74
N ASN A 258 -17.05 -1.22 -5.02
CA ASN A 258 -16.79 -2.13 -6.12
C ASN A 258 -15.29 -2.49 -6.17
N ARG A 259 -14.99 -3.75 -5.89
CA ARG A 259 -13.61 -4.25 -5.76
C ARG A 259 -12.82 -4.16 -7.06
N THR A 260 -13.44 -4.43 -8.20
CA THR A 260 -12.80 -4.30 -9.52
C THR A 260 -12.39 -2.85 -9.78
N LEU A 261 -13.29 -1.91 -9.48
CA LEU A 261 -13.01 -0.49 -9.63
C LEU A 261 -11.90 -0.04 -8.67
N ALA A 262 -11.99 -0.42 -7.40
CA ALA A 262 -10.98 -0.10 -6.39
C ALA A 262 -9.60 -0.61 -6.78
N PHE A 263 -9.48 -1.86 -7.23
CA PHE A 263 -8.22 -2.41 -7.69
C PHE A 263 -7.68 -1.72 -8.95
N SER A 264 -8.56 -1.34 -9.90
CA SER A 264 -8.12 -0.56 -11.07
C SER A 264 -7.54 0.80 -10.66
N LEU A 265 -8.17 1.50 -9.70
CA LEU A 265 -7.68 2.78 -9.19
C LEU A 265 -6.37 2.63 -8.42
N LEU A 266 -6.25 1.58 -7.59
CA LEU A 266 -5.03 1.26 -6.86
C LEU A 266 -3.86 1.01 -7.83
N GLN A 267 -4.05 0.18 -8.85
CA GLN A 267 -3.02 -0.17 -9.82
C GLN A 267 -2.64 1.01 -10.73
N GLU A 268 -3.64 1.75 -11.23
CA GLU A 268 -3.40 2.78 -12.23
C GLU A 268 -2.90 4.09 -11.62
N ARG A 269 -3.25 4.37 -10.35
CA ARG A 269 -3.09 5.69 -9.73
C ARG A 269 -2.50 5.65 -8.33
N SER A 270 -3.26 5.17 -7.34
CA SER A 270 -2.93 5.37 -5.92
C SER A 270 -1.56 4.79 -5.58
N LEU A 271 -1.32 3.51 -5.89
CA LEU A 271 -0.06 2.86 -5.53
C LEU A 271 1.15 3.42 -6.29
N LYS A 272 0.96 4.07 -7.44
CA LYS A 272 2.04 4.72 -8.19
C LYS A 272 2.55 6.00 -7.52
N GLN A 273 1.81 6.55 -6.55
CA GLN A 273 2.27 7.71 -5.80
C GLN A 273 3.15 7.34 -4.59
N ILE A 274 3.27 6.04 -4.27
CA ILE A 274 4.23 5.57 -3.28
C ILE A 274 5.60 5.51 -3.96
N HIS A 275 6.61 6.06 -3.29
CA HIS A 275 7.98 6.14 -3.78
C HIS A 275 8.96 5.64 -2.73
N HIS A 276 10.09 5.12 -3.17
CA HIS A 276 11.26 4.89 -2.35
C HIS A 276 12.04 6.19 -2.16
N ASP A 277 12.57 6.38 -0.96
CA ASP A 277 13.58 7.40 -0.73
C ASP A 277 14.92 6.89 -1.29
N GLY A 278 15.55 7.65 -2.20
CA GLY A 278 16.80 7.23 -2.84
C GLY A 278 17.96 7.00 -1.87
N ALA A 279 18.03 7.80 -0.79
CA ALA A 279 18.92 7.59 0.33
C ALA A 279 18.33 8.16 1.63
N ILE A 280 18.46 7.43 2.73
CA ILE A 280 18.05 7.88 4.06
C ILE A 280 19.27 7.98 4.95
N ILE A 281 19.54 9.19 5.44
CA ILE A 281 20.53 9.43 6.49
C ILE A 281 19.83 9.27 7.83
N HIS A 282 20.21 8.24 8.57
CA HIS A 282 19.69 7.95 9.88
C HIS A 282 20.50 8.63 10.97
N SER A 283 19.80 9.33 11.85
CA SER A 283 20.38 9.98 13.01
C SER A 283 19.72 9.52 14.30
N ASP A 284 20.51 9.10 15.28
CA ASP A 284 20.12 8.75 16.63
C ASP A 284 21.02 9.47 17.64
N SER A 285 20.76 9.27 18.94
CA SER A 285 21.52 9.92 20.01
C SER A 285 23.02 9.64 19.98
N PHE A 286 23.46 8.55 19.34
CA PHE A 286 24.87 8.19 19.25
C PHE A 286 25.51 8.87 18.04
N ASN A 287 24.91 8.77 16.85
CA ASN A 287 25.54 9.25 15.62
C ASN A 287 25.09 10.68 15.20
N HIS A 288 24.22 11.35 15.96
CA HIS A 288 23.74 12.70 15.61
C HIS A 288 24.86 13.72 15.47
N ILE A 289 26.00 13.54 16.13
CA ILE A 289 27.13 14.46 15.99
C ILE A 289 27.93 14.19 14.71
N ASP A 290 27.86 12.98 14.16
CA ASP A 290 28.61 12.60 12.95
C ASP A 290 28.06 13.21 11.67
N ILE A 291 26.76 13.53 11.64
CA ILE A 291 26.15 14.21 10.50
C ILE A 291 26.58 15.68 10.37
N TYR A 292 27.14 16.30 11.41
CA TYR A 292 27.64 17.67 11.35
C TYR A 292 29.14 17.70 11.03
N ARG A 293 29.54 18.65 10.16
CA ARG A 293 30.95 18.93 9.88
C ARG A 293 31.70 19.30 11.16
N SER A 294 31.11 20.13 12.02
CA SER A 294 31.64 20.49 13.34
C SER A 294 30.49 20.72 14.33
N SER A 295 30.66 20.26 15.58
CA SER A 295 29.73 20.50 16.69
C SER A 295 30.48 21.25 17.78
N GLN A 296 30.00 22.45 18.12
CA GLN A 296 30.63 23.32 19.14
C GLN A 296 30.05 23.10 20.55
N GLY A 297 28.86 22.50 20.64
CA GLY A 297 28.20 22.20 21.91
C GLY A 297 26.86 21.53 21.69
N VAL A 298 26.35 20.91 22.75
CA VAL A 298 24.99 20.31 22.79
C VAL A 298 24.30 20.83 24.03
N SER A 299 23.08 21.34 23.87
CA SER A 299 22.23 21.79 24.97
C SER A 299 21.27 20.68 25.43
N GLY A 300 21.08 20.52 26.73
CA GLY A 300 20.14 19.56 27.32
C GLY A 300 20.64 19.01 28.66
N THR A 301 19.79 18.29 29.39
CA THR A 301 20.18 17.67 30.66
C THR A 301 21.12 16.48 30.40
N PRO A 302 22.37 16.50 30.87
CA PRO A 302 23.31 15.39 30.71
C PRO A 302 22.95 14.27 31.70
N GLY A 303 21.82 13.58 31.47
CA GLY A 303 21.36 12.48 32.32
C GLY A 303 22.33 11.29 32.34
N ASN A 304 23.16 11.15 31.30
CA ASN A 304 24.24 10.18 31.24
C ASN A 304 25.36 10.66 30.30
N HIS A 305 26.32 11.45 30.79
CA HIS A 305 27.42 11.98 29.99
C HIS A 305 28.30 10.89 29.34
N THR A 306 28.26 9.64 29.85
CA THR A 306 28.97 8.51 29.26
C THR A 306 28.38 8.03 27.93
N THR A 307 27.16 8.45 27.59
CA THR A 307 26.53 8.15 26.30
C THR A 307 26.73 9.26 25.28
N PHE A 308 27.58 10.25 25.58
CA PHE A 308 27.91 11.30 24.62
C PHE A 308 28.72 10.72 23.47
N HIS A 309 28.51 11.29 22.29
CA HIS A 309 29.29 10.93 21.12
C HIS A 309 30.78 11.24 21.35
N GLN A 310 31.69 10.41 20.85
CA GLN A 310 33.15 10.53 21.02
C GLN A 310 33.75 11.88 20.57
N ARG A 311 33.07 12.60 19.68
CA ARG A 311 33.47 13.96 19.22
C ARG A 311 33.07 15.07 20.20
N LEU A 312 32.31 14.75 21.25
CA LEU A 312 31.96 15.67 22.33
C LEU A 312 32.83 15.36 23.56
N HIS A 313 33.58 16.36 23.99
CA HIS A 313 34.33 16.28 25.25
C HIS A 313 33.51 16.90 26.36
N PHE A 314 33.00 16.07 27.27
CA PHE A 314 32.32 16.54 28.48
C PHE A 314 33.35 16.80 29.59
N ASP A 315 33.49 18.05 30.00
CA ASP A 315 34.27 18.41 31.18
C ASP A 315 33.32 18.61 32.38
N VAL A 316 33.32 17.62 33.28
CA VAL A 316 32.53 17.62 34.52
C VAL A 316 32.87 18.84 35.39
N LYS A 317 34.11 19.34 35.35
CA LYS A 317 34.57 20.44 36.21
C LYS A 317 34.08 21.80 35.72
N SER A 318 33.88 21.97 34.40
CA SER A 318 33.31 23.19 33.81
C SER A 318 31.79 23.14 33.67
N SER A 319 31.16 21.98 33.93
CA SER A 319 29.72 21.71 33.75
C SER A 319 28.85 22.09 34.96
N LEU A 320 29.38 22.79 35.97
CA LEU A 320 28.57 23.34 37.06
C LEU A 320 27.62 24.38 36.48
N GLY A 321 26.35 24.01 36.35
CA GLY A 321 25.32 24.84 35.72
C GLY A 321 25.24 26.22 36.36
N SER A 322 25.49 27.26 35.58
CA SER A 322 24.86 28.56 35.80
C SER A 322 23.47 28.49 35.19
N ASP A 323 22.44 28.85 35.96
CA ASP A 323 21.08 29.06 35.45
C ASP A 323 21.16 29.85 34.13
N GLY A 324 20.56 29.29 33.08
CA GLY A 324 20.79 29.70 31.70
C GLY A 324 20.44 31.17 31.45
N TYR A 325 21.43 31.94 30.98
CA TYR A 325 21.17 33.20 30.31
C TYR A 325 20.97 32.90 28.82
N ILE A 326 19.76 33.18 28.30
CA ILE A 326 19.51 33.22 26.87
C ILE A 326 20.15 34.51 26.36
N ILE A 327 21.13 34.39 25.46
CA ILE A 327 21.58 35.52 24.64
C ILE A 327 20.83 35.42 23.32
N GLU A 328 19.90 36.33 23.08
CA GLU A 328 19.40 36.58 21.72
C GLU A 328 20.57 37.06 20.87
N VAL A 329 20.90 36.30 19.83
CA VAL A 329 21.83 36.73 18.79
C VAL A 329 21.02 36.91 17.51
N LEU A 330 21.07 38.15 16.98
CA LEU A 330 20.37 38.66 15.79
C LEU A 330 20.56 37.81 14.54
#